data_AF-A7T1R1-F1
#
_entry.id   AF-A7T1R1-F1
#
_cell.length_a   1.000
_cell.length_b   1.000
_cell.length_c   1.000
_cell.angle_alpha   90.00
_cell.angle_beta   90.00
_cell.angle_gamma   90.00
#
_symmetry.space_group_name_H-M   'P 1'
#
loop_
_entity.id
_entity.type
_entity.pdbx_description
1 polymer ?
#
loop_
_entity_poly.entity_id
_entity_poly.type
_entity_poly.pdbx_seq_one_letter_code
_entity_poly.pdbx_strand_id
1 'polypeptide(L)'
;LRDNNWHLLCFSWRSSDGSYKIYLDGVILKSSSNYQTGHSIQSGGVLAIGQDQDSVGAYYDATQSFVGSLSGVNIWQTVLGDDIILAMSAGCNMWSGDAVSWLQLRRATITGVTIKPYAEC
;
A
#
# COMPACT_ATOMS: atom_id res chain seq x y z
N LEU A 1 -14.47 3.81 2.33
CA LEU A 1 -15.37 4.55 3.23
C LEU A 1 -15.13 6.05 3.02
N ARG A 2 -16.10 6.90 3.34
CA ARG A 2 -15.96 8.37 3.33
C ARG A 2 -16.52 8.91 4.64
N ASP A 3 -15.95 8.42 5.73
CA ASP A 3 -16.39 8.63 7.11
C ASP A 3 -15.39 9.44 7.95
N ASN A 4 -14.35 9.98 7.31
CA ASN A 4 -13.29 10.79 7.92
C ASN A 4 -12.47 10.08 9.02
N ASN A 5 -12.51 8.74 9.06
CA ASN A 5 -11.69 7.95 9.97
C ASN A 5 -10.45 7.40 9.25
N TRP A 6 -9.42 7.09 10.04
CA TRP A 6 -8.28 6.30 9.56
C TRP A 6 -8.70 4.84 9.41
N HIS A 7 -8.26 4.22 8.31
CA HIS A 7 -8.47 2.81 8.05
C HIS A 7 -7.18 2.17 7.58
N LEU A 8 -6.95 0.92 8.00
CA LEU A 8 -5.90 0.11 7.40
C LEU A 8 -6.45 -0.54 6.14
N LEU A 9 -5.82 -0.25 5.00
CA LEU A 9 -6.03 -0.98 3.75
C LEU A 9 -4.80 -1.84 3.47
N CYS A 10 -5.00 -3.14 3.26
CA CYS A 10 -3.93 -4.04 2.82
C CYS A 10 -4.38 -4.79 1.56
N PHE A 11 -3.46 -4.92 0.60
CA PHE A 11 -3.59 -5.79 -0.55
C PHE A 11 -2.43 -6.78 -0.54
N SER A 12 -2.73 -8.07 -0.65
CA SER A 12 -1.73 -9.11 -0.83
C SER A 12 -1.98 -9.85 -2.14
N TRP A 13 -0.90 -10.25 -2.80
CA TRP A 13 -0.93 -11.06 -4.01
C TRP A 13 0.26 -12.02 -4.02
N ARG A 14 0.01 -13.25 -4.48
CA ARG A 14 1.02 -14.30 -4.63
C ARG A 14 1.05 -14.81 -6.06
N SER A 15 2.19 -14.66 -6.71
CA SER A 15 2.39 -15.11 -8.10
C SER A 15 2.14 -16.60 -8.30
N SER A 16 2.59 -17.46 -7.39
CA SER A 16 2.60 -18.92 -7.60
C SER A 16 1.23 -19.54 -7.88
N ASP A 17 0.17 -18.98 -7.28
CA ASP A 17 -1.22 -19.47 -7.39
C ASP A 17 -2.21 -18.37 -7.78
N GLY A 18 -1.72 -17.13 -7.99
CA GLY A 18 -2.54 -15.96 -8.27
C GLY A 18 -3.49 -15.60 -7.13
N SER A 19 -3.26 -16.09 -5.91
CA SER A 19 -4.07 -15.75 -4.75
C SER A 19 -3.90 -14.28 -4.38
N TYR A 20 -5.01 -13.61 -4.14
CA TYR A 20 -5.01 -12.24 -3.63
C TYR A 20 -6.06 -12.05 -2.55
N LYS A 21 -5.78 -11.12 -1.64
CA LYS A 21 -6.71 -10.69 -0.58
C LYS A 21 -6.68 -9.17 -0.46
N ILE A 22 -7.84 -8.59 -0.20
CA ILE A 22 -8.01 -7.18 0.16
C ILE A 22 -8.55 -7.15 1.58
N TYR A 23 -7.89 -6.40 2.45
CA TYR A 23 -8.26 -6.25 3.85
C TYR A 23 -8.65 -4.82 4.15
N LEU A 24 -9.67 -4.63 4.99
CA LEU A 24 -10.02 -3.36 5.61
C LEU A 24 -10.04 -3.58 7.12
N ASP A 25 -9.27 -2.78 7.84
CA ASP A 25 -9.15 -2.82 9.30
C ASP A 25 -8.81 -4.23 9.82
N GLY A 26 -7.98 -4.96 9.07
CA GLY A 26 -7.55 -6.31 9.40
C GLY A 26 -8.50 -7.43 8.95
N VAL A 27 -9.69 -7.08 8.45
CA VAL A 27 -10.71 -8.03 8.01
C VAL A 27 -10.66 -8.22 6.49
N ILE A 28 -10.70 -9.47 6.02
CA ILE A 28 -10.76 -9.79 4.59
C ILE A 28 -12.08 -9.32 4.00
N LEU A 29 -12.03 -8.33 3.10
CA LEU A 29 -13.18 -7.87 2.31
C LEU A 29 -13.41 -8.71 1.06
N LYS A 30 -12.31 -9.11 0.42
CA LYS A 30 -12.35 -9.87 -0.82
C LYS A 30 -11.14 -10.78 -0.88
N SER A 31 -11.37 -11.99 -1.38
CA SER A 31 -10.29 -12.92 -1.72
C SER A 31 -10.67 -13.69 -2.98
N SER A 32 -9.66 -14.03 -3.78
CA SER A 32 -9.81 -14.93 -4.91
C SER A 32 -8.44 -15.50 -5.30
N SER A 33 -8.40 -16.30 -6.35
CA SER A 33 -7.19 -16.89 -6.91
C SER A 33 -7.18 -16.76 -8.43
N ASN A 34 -6.12 -17.28 -9.07
CA ASN A 34 -5.92 -17.22 -10.52
C ASN A 34 -5.75 -15.81 -11.11
N TYR A 35 -5.47 -14.80 -10.29
CA TYR A 35 -5.13 -13.47 -10.77
C TYR A 35 -3.64 -13.39 -11.10
N GLN A 36 -3.30 -13.24 -12.38
CA GLN A 36 -1.92 -13.12 -12.86
C GLN A 36 -1.00 -14.26 -12.37
N THR A 37 -1.49 -15.50 -12.37
CA THR A 37 -0.70 -16.67 -11.94
C THR A 37 0.57 -16.84 -12.76
N GLY A 38 1.69 -17.08 -12.08
CA GLY A 38 3.02 -17.22 -12.67
C GLY A 38 3.64 -15.90 -13.16
N HIS A 39 2.95 -14.77 -13.01
CA HIS A 39 3.48 -13.47 -13.41
C HIS A 39 4.60 -13.02 -12.48
N SER A 40 5.59 -12.32 -13.02
CA SER A 40 6.68 -11.73 -12.25
C SER A 40 6.71 -10.22 -12.47
N ILE A 41 6.70 -9.46 -11.37
CA ILE A 41 6.90 -8.01 -11.42
C ILE A 41 8.37 -7.78 -11.77
N GLN A 42 8.63 -7.13 -12.91
CA GLN A 42 9.98 -6.84 -13.39
C GLN A 42 10.68 -5.80 -12.50
N SER A 43 12.00 -5.94 -12.36
CA SER A 43 12.83 -4.96 -11.67
C SER A 43 13.00 -3.67 -12.49
N GLY A 44 13.45 -2.60 -11.83
CA GLY A 44 13.72 -1.30 -12.47
C GLY A 44 12.51 -0.36 -12.57
N GLY A 45 11.39 -0.71 -11.94
CA GLY A 45 10.22 0.17 -11.84
C GLY A 45 10.40 1.37 -10.89
N VAL A 46 9.47 2.31 -10.96
CA VAL A 46 9.36 3.47 -10.07
C VAL A 46 8.07 3.34 -9.26
N LEU A 47 8.14 3.53 -7.95
CA LEU A 47 6.95 3.61 -7.10
C LEU A 47 6.47 5.06 -7.02
N ALA A 48 5.25 5.33 -7.49
CA ALA A 48 4.54 6.58 -7.26
C ALA A 48 3.41 6.38 -6.24
N ILE A 49 3.23 7.34 -5.34
CA ILE A 49 2.16 7.33 -4.33
C ILE A 49 1.23 8.51 -4.57
N GLY A 50 -0.07 8.24 -4.65
CA GLY A 50 -1.13 9.24 -4.79
C GLY A 50 -1.35 9.76 -6.22
N GLN A 51 -0.63 9.23 -7.21
CA GLN A 51 -0.79 9.52 -8.63
C GLN A 51 -0.92 8.21 -9.40
N ASP A 52 -1.62 8.23 -10.53
CA ASP A 52 -1.69 7.14 -11.49
C ASP A 52 -0.61 7.33 -12.56
N GLN A 53 0.14 6.29 -12.91
CA GLN A 53 1.28 6.37 -13.81
C GLN A 53 0.91 5.88 -15.23
N ASP A 54 0.84 6.77 -16.22
CA ASP A 54 0.68 6.36 -17.63
C ASP A 54 2.01 5.97 -18.29
N SER A 55 3.13 6.32 -17.65
CA SER A 55 4.47 5.80 -17.97
C SER A 55 5.33 5.72 -16.73
N VAL A 56 6.48 5.04 -16.81
CA VAL A 56 7.41 4.91 -15.69
C VAL A 56 7.84 6.28 -15.17
N GLY A 57 7.31 6.65 -14.00
CA GLY A 57 7.62 7.90 -13.30
C GLY A 57 7.06 9.19 -13.91
N ALA A 58 6.16 9.12 -14.91
CA ALA A 58 5.69 10.32 -15.62
C ALA A 58 4.28 10.16 -16.23
N TYR A 59 3.79 11.28 -16.80
CA TYR A 59 2.44 11.45 -17.36
C TYR A 59 1.35 11.16 -16.32
N TYR A 60 1.32 11.96 -15.26
CA TYR A 60 0.28 11.88 -14.24
C TYR A 60 -0.92 12.75 -14.64
N ASP A 61 -2.13 12.21 -14.51
CA ASP A 61 -3.39 12.97 -14.63
C ASP A 61 -3.91 13.33 -13.24
N ALA A 62 -4.09 14.62 -12.98
CA ALA A 62 -4.62 15.12 -11.72
C ALA A 62 -6.03 14.60 -11.41
N THR A 63 -6.83 14.24 -12.41
CA THR A 63 -8.18 13.67 -12.24
C THR A 63 -8.17 12.24 -11.71
N GLN A 64 -7.03 11.54 -11.81
CA GLN A 64 -6.82 10.18 -11.29
C GLN A 64 -6.06 10.19 -9.96
N SER A 65 -5.75 11.36 -9.42
CA SER A 65 -5.00 11.49 -8.17
C SER A 65 -5.80 11.10 -6.94
N PHE A 66 -5.09 10.58 -5.93
CA PHE A 66 -5.66 10.37 -4.61
C PHE A 66 -5.69 11.69 -3.83
N VAL A 67 -6.86 12.05 -3.31
CA VAL A 67 -7.05 13.20 -2.43
C VAL A 67 -7.41 12.71 -1.04
N GLY A 68 -6.47 12.82 -0.09
CA GLY A 68 -6.65 12.40 1.29
C GLY A 68 -5.34 12.38 2.07
N SER A 69 -5.38 11.73 3.24
CA SER A 69 -4.21 11.53 4.09
C SER A 69 -3.73 10.09 4.00
N LEU A 70 -2.41 9.88 3.94
CA LEU A 70 -1.78 8.57 3.99
C LEU A 70 -0.76 8.53 5.13
N SER A 71 -0.65 7.39 5.79
CA SER A 71 0.35 7.09 6.81
C SER A 71 0.71 5.61 6.74
N GLY A 72 1.89 5.23 7.25
CA GLY A 72 2.25 3.83 7.45
C GLY A 72 2.36 2.98 6.17
N VAL A 73 2.58 3.58 5.01
CA VAL A 73 2.72 2.83 3.74
C VAL A 73 3.98 1.96 3.78
N ASN A 74 3.79 0.65 3.64
CA ASN A 74 4.85 -0.35 3.63
C ASN A 74 4.54 -1.42 2.57
N ILE A 75 5.59 -2.01 1.99
CA ILE A 75 5.50 -3.07 0.98
C ILE A 75 6.45 -4.19 1.34
N TRP A 76 5.97 -5.42 1.23
CA TRP A 76 6.74 -6.63 1.47
C TRP A 76 6.90 -7.46 0.19
N GLN A 77 8.01 -8.20 0.09
CA GLN A 77 8.26 -9.15 -1.00
C GLN A 77 7.45 -10.46 -0.84
N THR A 78 6.82 -10.66 0.32
CA THR A 78 6.08 -11.88 0.66
C THR A 78 4.68 -11.55 1.17
N VAL A 79 3.77 -12.53 1.05
CA VAL A 79 2.42 -12.44 1.63
C VAL A 79 2.52 -12.65 3.14
N LEU A 80 2.08 -11.64 3.90
CA LEU A 80 1.98 -11.72 5.36
C LEU A 80 0.80 -12.58 5.80
N GLY A 81 0.88 -13.10 7.03
CA GLY A 81 -0.21 -13.83 7.67
C GLY A 81 -1.40 -12.92 8.00
N ASP A 82 -2.60 -13.50 8.00
CA ASP A 82 -3.84 -12.76 8.32
C ASP A 82 -3.80 -12.21 9.76
N ASP A 83 -3.17 -12.92 10.69
CA ASP A 83 -2.92 -12.52 12.08
C ASP A 83 -2.00 -11.30 12.18
N ILE A 84 -0.97 -11.23 11.33
CA ILE A 84 -0.07 -10.07 11.26
C ILE A 84 -0.82 -8.85 10.73
N ILE A 85 -1.64 -9.01 9.69
CA ILE A 85 -2.43 -7.91 9.12
C ILE A 85 -3.49 -7.43 10.12
N LEU A 86 -4.08 -8.33 10.90
CA LEU A 86 -4.97 -7.96 12.01
C LEU A 86 -4.22 -7.21 13.11
N ALA A 87 -3.01 -7.64 13.49
CA ALA A 87 -2.19 -6.92 14.46
C ALA A 87 -1.75 -5.52 13.95
N MET A 88 -1.58 -5.37 12.64
CA MET A 88 -1.32 -4.08 12.00
C MET A 88 -2.51 -3.11 12.13
N SER A 89 -3.75 -3.60 12.06
CA SER A 89 -4.93 -2.72 12.11
C SER A 89 -5.20 -2.13 13.48
N ALA A 90 -4.55 -2.64 14.53
CA ALA A 90 -4.59 -2.08 15.88
C ALA A 90 -3.68 -0.84 16.09
N GLY A 91 -3.02 -0.33 15.03
CA GLY A 91 -2.52 1.06 14.96
C GLY A 91 -1.18 1.39 15.62
N CYS A 92 -0.78 0.68 16.69
CA CYS A 92 0.32 1.14 17.54
C CYS A 92 1.73 0.63 17.22
N ASN A 93 1.88 -0.30 16.27
CA ASN A 93 3.17 -0.93 15.99
C ASN A 93 3.88 -0.27 14.81
N MET A 94 5.20 -0.05 14.94
CA MET A 94 6.03 0.38 13.82
C MET A 94 6.40 -0.83 12.96
N TRP A 95 5.75 -0.92 11.81
CA TRP A 95 6.05 -1.94 10.80
C TRP A 95 7.03 -1.41 9.77
N SER A 96 7.92 -2.27 9.30
CA SER A 96 8.88 -1.96 8.25
C SER A 96 8.80 -3.01 7.16
N GLY A 97 8.37 -2.60 5.97
CA GLY A 97 8.46 -3.42 4.76
C GLY A 97 9.90 -3.68 4.35
N ASP A 98 10.15 -4.87 3.79
CA ASP A 98 11.47 -5.26 3.25
C ASP A 98 11.68 -4.79 1.80
N ALA A 99 10.61 -4.57 1.03
CA ALA A 99 10.66 -3.98 -0.29
C ALA A 99 10.65 -2.45 -0.22
N VAL A 100 9.71 -1.89 0.57
CA VAL A 100 9.59 -0.45 0.82
C VAL A 100 9.09 -0.21 2.24
N SER A 101 9.74 0.68 2.97
CA SER A 101 9.28 1.12 4.28
C SER A 101 8.72 2.55 4.28
N TRP A 102 7.82 2.85 5.21
CA TRP A 102 7.31 4.21 5.39
C TRP A 102 8.43 5.24 5.60
N LEU A 103 9.48 4.85 6.35
CA LEU A 103 10.64 5.71 6.59
C LEU A 103 11.43 6.01 5.30
N GLN A 104 11.54 5.02 4.40
CA GLN A 104 12.17 5.23 3.09
C GLN A 104 11.33 6.15 2.21
N LEU A 105 10.00 5.98 2.19
CA LEU A 105 9.09 6.84 1.42
C LEU A 105 9.17 8.31 1.86
N ARG A 106 9.31 8.57 3.16
CA ARG A 106 9.49 9.93 3.69
C ARG A 106 10.79 10.62 3.22
N ARG A 107 11.72 9.88 2.62
CA ARG A 107 12.98 10.40 2.04
C ARG A 107 12.94 10.47 0.51
N ALA A 108 11.83 10.06 -0.12
CA ALA A 108 11.67 10.12 -1.57
C ALA A 108 11.41 11.56 -2.04
N THR A 109 11.36 11.74 -3.37
CA THR A 109 10.91 13.01 -3.97
C THR A 109 9.44 13.24 -3.62
N ILE A 110 9.15 14.36 -2.97
CA ILE A 110 7.82 14.71 -2.48
C ILE A 110 7.42 16.07 -3.08
N THR A 111 6.30 16.11 -3.79
CA THR A 111 5.76 17.33 -4.42
C THR A 111 4.27 17.42 -4.20
N GLY A 112 3.75 18.62 -3.93
CA GLY A 112 2.30 18.85 -3.86
C GLY A 112 1.58 18.17 -2.67
N VAL A 113 2.30 17.79 -1.62
CA VAL A 113 1.71 17.21 -0.40
C VAL A 113 2.07 18.02 0.84
N THR A 114 1.19 18.00 1.84
CA THR A 114 1.47 18.58 3.17
C THR A 114 1.95 17.49 4.12
N ILE A 115 3.14 17.64 4.69
CA ILE A 115 3.65 16.72 5.71
C ILE A 115 3.17 17.20 7.09
N LYS A 116 2.47 16.32 7.82
CA LYS A 116 2.03 16.57 9.20
C LYS A 116 2.66 15.55 10.15
N PRO A 117 2.96 15.93 11.41
CA PRO A 117 3.27 14.94 12.44
C PRO A 117 2.05 14.04 12.62
N TYR A 118 2.28 12.72 12.69
CA TYR A 118 1.23 11.75 12.93
C TYR A 118 0.82 11.84 14.41
N ALA A 119 -0.47 12.06 14.67
CA ALA A 119 -0.98 12.42 16.00
C ALA A 119 -1.67 11.28 16.74
N GLU A 120 -1.98 10.16 16.07
CA GLU A 120 -2.80 9.08 16.62
C GLU A 120 -2.16 7.73 16.31
N CYS A 121 -1.69 6.99 17.31
CA CYS A 121 -1.47 5.55 17.14
C CYS A 121 -2.81 4.84 17.32
#